data_AF-A0A160P061-F1
#
_entry.id   AF-A0A160P061-F1
#
_cell.length_a   1.000
_cell.length_b   1.000
_cell.length_c   1.000
_cell.angle_alpha   90.00
_cell.angle_beta   90.00
_cell.angle_gamma   90.00
#
_symmetry.space_group_name_H-M   'P 1'
#
loop_
_entity.id
_entity.type
_entity.pdbx_description
1 polymer ?
#
loop_
_entity_poly.entity_id
_entity_poly.type
_entity_poly.pdbx_seq_one_letter_code
_entity_poly.pdbx_strand_id
1 'polypeptide(L)'
;MNNPQQTAPAPALRLIFEYEGDSVRLVSQHPVDTVVGDLGAGAEARPGDFVVETRDDSGQRLARVAAHGAFLQSAEVFPENHTEPITRVNVEARGAFTVVVPAPADATRIAVVHVAPPGREELREGATGPSAEAARDVDLATFRLQR
;
A
#
# COMPACT_ATOMS: atom_id res chain seq x y z
N MET A 1 -3.19 -15.01 37.95
CA MET A 1 -2.69 -15.05 36.56
C MET A 1 -3.69 -14.32 35.67
N ASN A 2 -3.35 -13.12 35.18
CA ASN A 2 -4.18 -12.42 34.19
C ASN A 2 -3.79 -12.97 32.81
N ASN A 3 -4.67 -13.74 32.18
CA ASN A 3 -4.48 -14.17 30.81
C ASN A 3 -4.62 -12.92 29.92
N PRO A 4 -3.64 -12.54 29.07
CA PRO A 4 -3.87 -11.46 28.12
C PRO A 4 -5.06 -11.85 27.27
N GLN A 5 -6.12 -11.02 27.30
CA GLN A 5 -7.31 -11.27 26.50
C GLN A 5 -6.88 -11.36 25.04
N GLN A 6 -7.00 -12.56 24.49
CA GLN A 6 -6.78 -12.84 23.09
C GLN A 6 -7.91 -12.13 22.33
N THR A 7 -7.65 -10.91 21.85
CA THR A 7 -8.58 -10.13 21.05
C THR A 7 -9.08 -11.01 19.91
N ALA A 8 -10.39 -11.13 19.74
CA ALA A 8 -10.97 -11.89 18.64
C ALA A 8 -10.40 -11.39 17.30
N PRO A 9 -10.09 -12.27 16.33
CA PRO A 9 -9.58 -11.84 15.03
C PRO A 9 -10.51 -10.80 14.41
N ALA A 10 -10.00 -9.63 14.07
CA ALA A 10 -10.75 -8.68 13.27
C ALA A 10 -11.03 -9.31 11.90
N PRO A 11 -12.26 -9.18 11.35
CA PRO A 11 -12.56 -9.67 10.00
C PRO A 11 -11.55 -9.09 9.00
N ALA A 12 -11.15 -9.90 8.02
CA ALA A 12 -10.14 -9.53 7.04
C ALA A 12 -10.59 -9.83 5.61
N LEU A 13 -10.02 -9.10 4.67
CA LEU A 13 -10.28 -9.26 3.24
C LEU A 13 -8.98 -9.52 2.50
N ARG A 14 -8.99 -10.55 1.65
CA ARG A 14 -8.01 -10.73 0.58
C ARG A 14 -8.45 -9.92 -0.63
N LEU A 15 -7.62 -9.00 -1.05
CA LEU A 15 -7.84 -8.11 -2.18
C LEU A 15 -6.83 -8.42 -3.28
N ILE A 16 -7.30 -8.52 -4.52
CA ILE A 16 -6.46 -8.72 -5.70
C ILE A 16 -6.59 -7.49 -6.57
N PHE A 17 -5.47 -6.85 -6.87
CA PHE A 17 -5.39 -5.67 -7.72
C PHE A 17 -4.61 -5.97 -8.99
N GLU A 18 -4.96 -5.29 -10.07
CA GLU A 18 -4.16 -5.13 -11.27
C GLU A 18 -3.75 -3.67 -11.41
N TYR A 19 -2.57 -3.44 -11.99
CA TYR A 19 -2.07 -2.11 -12.25
C TYR A 19 -1.33 -2.02 -13.59
N GLU A 20 -1.39 -0.82 -14.18
CA GLU A 20 -0.62 -0.37 -15.34
C GLU A 20 -0.28 1.11 -15.15
N GLY A 21 1.01 1.42 -15.02
CA GLY A 21 1.48 2.70 -14.50
C GLY A 21 0.85 2.99 -13.12
N ASP A 22 0.23 4.16 -13.00
CA ASP A 22 -0.49 4.60 -11.80
C ASP A 22 -1.99 4.19 -11.82
N SER A 23 -2.46 3.56 -12.90
CA SER A 23 -3.85 3.10 -12.99
C SER A 23 -4.01 1.79 -12.23
N VAL A 24 -4.92 1.76 -11.26
CA VAL A 24 -5.17 0.58 -10.41
C VAL A 24 -6.61 0.13 -10.55
N ARG A 25 -6.82 -1.18 -10.65
CA ARG A 25 -8.13 -1.81 -10.65
C ARG A 25 -8.22 -2.87 -9.57
N LEU A 26 -9.30 -2.83 -8.78
CA LEU A 26 -9.65 -3.92 -7.88
C LEU A 26 -10.34 -5.03 -8.66
N VAL A 27 -9.71 -6.20 -8.71
CA VAL A 27 -10.17 -7.37 -9.48
C VAL A 27 -11.05 -8.27 -8.63
N SER A 28 -10.70 -8.46 -7.35
CA SER A 28 -11.44 -9.34 -6.45
C SER A 28 -11.36 -8.93 -4.99
N GLN A 29 -12.43 -9.23 -4.25
CA GLN A 29 -12.54 -9.11 -2.80
C GLN A 29 -13.04 -10.44 -2.21
N HIS A 30 -12.31 -11.00 -1.25
CA HIS A 30 -12.70 -12.23 -0.58
C HIS A 30 -12.57 -12.11 0.94
N PRO A 31 -13.65 -12.35 1.71
CA PRO A 31 -13.55 -12.58 3.15
C PRO A 31 -12.59 -13.71 3.46
N VAL A 32 -11.74 -13.53 4.47
CA VAL A 32 -10.80 -14.55 4.94
C VAL A 32 -10.76 -14.58 6.47
N ASP A 33 -10.71 -15.80 7.02
CA ASP A 33 -10.60 -16.04 8.47
C ASP A 33 -9.13 -16.12 8.88
N THR A 34 -8.41 -14.99 8.81
CA THR A 34 -7.01 -14.92 9.22
C THR A 34 -6.75 -13.71 10.11
N VAL A 35 -5.84 -13.85 11.06
CA VAL A 35 -5.30 -12.71 11.82
C VAL A 35 -4.23 -12.05 10.97
N VAL A 36 -4.40 -10.76 10.66
CA VAL A 36 -3.31 -9.94 10.10
C VAL A 36 -2.47 -9.47 11.28
N GLY A 37 -1.27 -10.04 11.43
CA GLY A 37 -0.33 -9.64 12.49
C GLY A 37 0.32 -8.28 12.22
N ASP A 38 1.04 -7.74 13.21
CA ASP A 38 1.68 -6.41 13.16
C ASP A 38 2.69 -6.24 12.01
N LEU A 39 3.27 -7.34 11.51
CA LEU A 39 4.14 -7.32 10.33
C LEU A 39 3.39 -6.96 9.04
N GLY A 40 2.09 -7.21 8.98
CA GLY A 40 1.20 -6.82 7.89
C GLY A 40 0.46 -5.53 8.19
N ALA A 41 -0.11 -5.38 9.39
CA ALA A 41 -0.89 -4.22 9.80
C ALA A 41 -0.07 -3.29 10.71
N GLY A 42 0.17 -2.06 10.28
CA GLY A 42 0.85 -1.05 11.13
C GLY A 42 2.37 -0.96 10.98
N ALA A 43 2.97 -1.63 10.00
CA ALA A 43 4.36 -1.35 9.62
C ALA A 43 4.49 0.14 9.25
N GLU A 44 5.50 0.81 9.81
CA GLU A 44 5.81 2.20 9.52
C GLU A 44 6.20 2.31 8.04
N ALA A 45 5.24 2.77 7.22
CA ALA A 45 5.44 2.88 5.79
C ALA A 45 6.48 3.96 5.51
N ARG A 46 7.46 3.62 4.68
CA ARG A 46 8.56 4.51 4.34
C ARG A 46 8.19 5.34 3.11
N PRO A 47 8.79 6.53 2.97
CA PRO A 47 8.85 7.24 1.69
C PRO A 47 9.11 6.32 0.49
N GLY A 48 8.22 6.37 -0.50
CA GLY A 48 8.27 5.56 -1.71
C GLY A 48 7.56 4.20 -1.61
N ASP A 49 7.06 3.82 -0.43
CA ASP A 49 6.29 2.59 -0.27
C ASP A 49 4.88 2.74 -0.85
N PHE A 50 4.35 1.64 -1.37
CA PHE A 50 2.94 1.49 -1.70
C PHE A 50 2.24 0.74 -0.58
N VAL A 51 1.09 1.24 -0.16
CA VAL A 51 0.28 0.66 0.91
C VAL A 51 -1.19 0.56 0.50
N VAL A 52 -1.90 -0.35 1.15
CA VAL A 52 -3.36 -0.47 1.07
C VAL A 52 -3.96 -0.11 2.41
N GLU A 53 -4.93 0.78 2.39
CA GLU A 53 -5.64 1.24 3.58
C GLU A 53 -7.08 0.82 3.57
N THR A 54 -7.59 0.44 4.75
CA THR A 54 -9.03 0.39 4.99
C THR A 54 -9.47 1.67 5.65
N ARG A 55 -10.58 2.23 5.18
CA ARG A 55 -11.12 3.51 5.65
C ARG A 55 -12.60 3.39 5.94
N ASP A 56 -13.06 4.20 6.89
CA ASP A 56 -14.48 4.36 7.20
C ASP A 56 -15.21 5.19 6.11
N ASP A 57 -16.46 5.59 6.37
CA ASP A 57 -17.24 6.42 5.45
C ASP A 57 -16.76 7.89 5.39
N SER A 58 -16.20 8.40 6.48
CA SER A 58 -15.61 9.73 6.65
C SER A 58 -14.25 9.87 5.95
N GLY A 59 -13.63 8.74 5.58
CA GLY A 59 -12.30 8.69 4.98
C GLY A 59 -11.18 8.55 6.02
N GLN A 60 -11.52 8.37 7.29
CA GLN A 60 -10.55 8.06 8.34
C GLN A 60 -9.94 6.68 8.09
N ARG A 61 -8.61 6.62 8.18
CA ARG A 61 -7.85 5.36 8.11
C ARG A 61 -8.08 4.51 9.36
N LEU A 62 -8.50 3.27 9.14
CA LEU A 62 -8.70 2.25 10.16
C LEU A 62 -7.52 1.27 10.23
N ALA A 63 -6.99 0.87 9.07
CA ALA A 63 -5.78 0.06 8.98
C ALA A 63 -4.93 0.44 7.76
N ARG A 64 -3.64 0.08 7.81
CA ARG A 64 -2.66 0.23 6.73
C ARG A 64 -1.81 -1.03 6.63
N VAL A 65 -1.66 -1.54 5.41
CA VAL A 65 -0.86 -2.74 5.10
C VAL A 65 0.05 -2.46 3.91
N ALA A 66 1.29 -2.95 3.96
CA ALA A 66 2.24 -2.80 2.86
C ALA A 66 1.81 -3.62 1.62
N ALA A 67 1.89 -3.01 0.44
CA ALA A 67 1.62 -3.65 -0.84
C ALA A 67 2.92 -4.22 -1.44
N HIS A 68 3.48 -5.25 -0.79
CA HIS A 68 4.76 -5.83 -1.21
C HIS A 68 4.70 -6.32 -2.67
N GLY A 69 5.71 -5.93 -3.46
CA GLY A 69 5.81 -6.31 -4.87
C GLY A 69 4.82 -5.60 -5.81
N ALA A 70 4.08 -4.60 -5.33
CA ALA A 70 3.28 -3.73 -6.18
C ALA A 70 4.18 -2.70 -6.90
N PHE A 71 3.74 -2.24 -8.07
CA PHE A 71 4.38 -1.18 -8.87
C PHE A 71 5.88 -1.39 -9.15
N LEU A 72 6.28 -2.64 -9.44
CA LEU A 72 7.66 -2.94 -9.80
C LEU A 72 8.00 -2.34 -11.17
N GLN A 73 8.96 -1.42 -11.18
CA GLN A 73 9.46 -0.74 -12.39
C GLN A 73 10.78 -1.30 -12.90
N SER A 74 11.23 -2.44 -12.37
CA SER A 74 12.47 -3.10 -12.77
C SER A 74 12.25 -4.59 -13.00
N ALA A 75 12.66 -5.06 -14.18
CA ALA A 75 12.59 -6.47 -14.54
C ALA A 75 14.00 -7.04 -14.71
N GLU A 76 14.19 -8.28 -14.24
CA GLU A 76 15.38 -9.07 -14.53
C GLU A 76 15.20 -9.73 -15.90
N VAL A 77 16.17 -9.52 -16.78
CA VAL A 77 16.17 -10.01 -18.16
C VAL A 77 17.27 -11.05 -18.30
N PHE A 78 16.86 -12.23 -18.72
CA PHE A 78 17.75 -13.34 -19.05
C PHE A 78 18.06 -13.25 -20.55
N PRO A 79 19.30 -12.94 -20.94
CA PRO A 79 19.66 -12.89 -22.36
C PRO A 79 19.56 -14.27 -23.01
N GLU A 80 19.18 -14.32 -24.28
CA GLU A 80 19.13 -15.57 -25.06
C GLU A 80 20.52 -16.21 -25.18
N ASN A 81 21.56 -15.37 -25.25
CA ASN A 81 22.93 -15.81 -25.17
C ASN A 81 23.32 -16.04 -23.70
N HIS A 82 23.39 -17.31 -23.30
CA HIS A 82 23.72 -17.72 -21.93
C HIS A 82 25.15 -17.36 -21.47
N THR A 83 26.00 -16.81 -22.34
CA THR A 83 27.31 -16.26 -21.96
C THR A 83 27.25 -14.81 -21.49
N GLU A 84 26.13 -14.13 -21.75
CA GLU A 84 25.90 -12.75 -21.34
C GLU A 84 25.35 -12.69 -19.90
N PRO A 85 25.69 -11.65 -19.13
CA PRO A 85 25.20 -11.52 -17.77
C PRO A 85 23.70 -11.25 -17.73
N ILE A 86 23.05 -11.75 -16.69
CA ILE A 86 21.68 -11.36 -16.35
C ILE A 86 21.69 -9.87 -16.00
N THR A 87 20.80 -9.09 -16.63
CA THR A 87 20.72 -7.64 -16.43
C THR A 87 19.37 -7.24 -15.88
N ARG A 88 19.30 -6.06 -15.23
CA ARG A 88 18.02 -5.44 -14.84
C ARG A 88 17.76 -4.24 -15.73
N VAL A 89 16.55 -4.16 -16.25
CA VAL A 89 16.11 -3.03 -17.07
C VAL A 89 14.93 -2.34 -16.41
N ASN A 90 14.79 -1.04 -16.64
CA ASN A 90 13.60 -0.32 -16.25
C ASN A 90 12.46 -0.69 -17.20
N VAL A 91 11.31 -0.99 -16.64
CA VAL A 91 10.10 -1.32 -17.37
C VAL A 91 8.95 -0.47 -16.85
N GLU A 92 7.93 -0.28 -17.69
CA GLU A 92 6.68 0.28 -17.22
C GLU A 92 6.06 -0.63 -16.15
N ALA A 93 5.57 -0.02 -15.07
CA ALA A 93 4.96 -0.74 -13.97
C ALA A 93 3.68 -1.42 -14.46
N ARG A 94 3.67 -2.75 -14.57
CA ARG A 94 2.47 -3.50 -14.92
C ARG A 94 2.45 -4.84 -14.20
N GLY A 95 1.30 -5.19 -13.63
CA GLY A 95 1.15 -6.50 -12.99
C GLY A 95 -0.07 -6.59 -12.11
N ALA A 96 -0.02 -7.54 -11.18
CA ALA A 96 -1.03 -7.72 -10.15
C ALA A 96 -0.36 -7.94 -8.79
N PHE A 97 -1.04 -7.53 -7.72
CA PHE A 97 -0.60 -7.82 -6.36
C PHE A 97 -1.79 -8.22 -5.49
N THR A 98 -1.49 -9.02 -4.47
CA THR A 98 -2.49 -9.50 -3.51
C THR A 98 -2.12 -8.99 -2.12
N VAL A 99 -3.10 -8.51 -1.39
CA VAL A 99 -2.93 -8.06 0.00
C VAL A 99 -4.05 -8.61 0.85
N VAL A 100 -3.77 -8.87 2.13
CA VAL A 100 -4.79 -9.16 3.12
C VAL A 100 -4.84 -8.00 4.10
N VAL A 101 -6.01 -7.40 4.26
CA VAL A 101 -6.21 -6.21 5.10
C VAL A 101 -7.25 -6.45 6.19
N PRO A 102 -7.06 -5.91 7.41
CA PRO A 102 -8.13 -5.85 8.40
C PRO A 102 -9.29 -4.99 7.86
N ALA A 103 -10.50 -5.56 7.87
CA ALA A 103 -11.72 -4.94 7.40
C ALA A 103 -12.79 -4.96 8.50
N PRO A 104 -12.59 -4.18 9.59
CA PRO A 104 -13.55 -4.09 10.68
C PRO A 104 -14.93 -3.60 10.21
N ALA A 105 -15.95 -3.77 11.05
CA ALA A 105 -17.35 -3.51 10.68
C ALA A 105 -17.66 -2.06 10.28
N ASP A 106 -16.81 -1.11 10.60
CA ASP A 106 -16.83 0.29 10.19
C ASP A 106 -16.11 0.58 8.86
N ALA A 107 -15.27 -0.34 8.36
CA ALA A 107 -14.56 -0.15 7.10
C ALA A 107 -15.51 -0.17 5.89
N THR A 108 -15.59 0.94 5.14
CA THR A 108 -16.46 1.03 3.95
C THR A 108 -15.70 1.23 2.64
N ARG A 109 -14.41 1.58 2.72
CA ARG A 109 -13.56 1.88 1.57
C ARG A 109 -12.18 1.23 1.68
N ILE A 110 -11.59 1.00 0.52
CA ILE A 110 -10.18 0.65 0.35
C ILE A 110 -9.49 1.73 -0.45
N ALA A 111 -8.31 2.16 -0.03
CA ALA A 111 -7.45 3.04 -0.82
C ALA A 111 -6.11 2.37 -1.10
N VAL A 112 -5.61 2.51 -2.34
CA VAL A 112 -4.23 2.19 -2.70
C VAL A 112 -3.46 3.50 -2.71
N VAL A 113 -2.37 3.56 -1.94
CA VAL A 113 -1.72 4.80 -1.56
C VAL A 113 -0.23 4.70 -1.82
N HIS A 114 0.34 5.72 -2.44
CA HIS A 114 1.78 5.93 -2.54
C HIS A 114 2.23 6.89 -1.44
N VAL A 115 3.13 6.43 -0.57
CA VAL A 115 3.65 7.21 0.55
C VAL A 115 4.68 8.20 0.02
N ALA A 116 4.30 9.48 0.00
CA ALA A 116 5.16 10.51 -0.55
C ALA A 116 6.43 10.67 0.31
N PRO A 117 7.61 10.93 -0.28
CA PRO A 117 8.77 11.31 0.50
C PRO A 117 8.51 12.61 1.26
N PRO A 118 9.04 12.77 2.49
CA PRO A 118 8.93 14.02 3.21
C PRO A 118 9.48 15.12 2.31
N GLY A 119 8.69 16.17 2.12
CA GLY A 119 9.07 17.29 1.27
C GLY A 119 10.46 17.77 1.66
N ARG A 120 11.38 17.81 0.69
CA ARG A 120 12.71 18.38 0.90
C ARG A 120 12.50 19.87 1.12
N GLU A 121 12.58 20.34 2.36
CA GLU A 121 12.71 21.78 2.61
C GLU A 121 13.98 22.23 1.89
N GLU A 122 13.82 22.88 0.73
CA GLU A 122 14.90 23.69 0.19
C GLU A 122 15.21 24.73 1.26
N LEU A 123 16.38 24.63 1.89
CA LEU A 123 16.97 25.66 2.72
C LEU A 123 17.13 26.93 1.86
N ARG A 124 16.04 27.69 1.74
CA ARG A 124 16.09 29.07 1.25
C ARG A 124 16.45 29.92 2.46
N GLU A 125 17.71 30.33 2.52
CA GLU A 125 18.14 31.38 3.43
C GLU A 125 17.24 32.61 3.21
N GLY A 126 16.35 32.88 4.19
CA GLY A 126 15.67 34.17 4.30
C GLY A 126 14.17 34.26 3.98
N ALA A 127 13.37 33.19 4.11
CA ALA A 127 11.91 33.31 3.98
C ALA A 127 11.17 33.02 5.32
N THR A 128 10.77 34.07 6.03
CA THR A 128 9.73 34.03 7.06
C THR A 128 8.36 33.96 6.37
N GLY A 129 7.79 32.76 6.22
CA GLY A 129 6.44 32.53 5.68
C GLY A 129 5.91 31.13 6.07
N PRO A 130 4.60 30.92 6.19
CA PRO A 130 4.07 29.75 6.88
C PRO A 130 4.08 28.46 6.05
N SER A 131 4.46 27.39 6.77
CA SER A 131 4.12 25.97 6.59
C SER A 131 4.66 25.27 5.35
N ALA A 132 5.65 24.40 5.58
CA ALA A 132 5.86 23.20 4.80
C ALA A 132 4.51 22.55 4.48
N GLU A 133 4.18 22.46 3.20
CA GLU A 133 3.11 21.61 2.74
C GLU A 133 3.63 20.18 2.93
N ALA A 134 3.36 19.61 4.11
CA ALA A 134 3.78 18.26 4.45
C ALA A 134 3.35 17.35 3.29
N ALA A 135 4.32 16.71 2.64
CA ALA A 135 4.07 15.81 1.53
C ALA A 135 2.97 14.83 1.95
N ARG A 136 1.82 14.94 1.31
CA ARG A 136 0.65 14.14 1.63
C ARG A 136 0.73 12.86 0.84
N ASP A 137 0.51 11.74 1.51
CA ASP A 137 0.28 10.46 0.87
C ASP A 137 -0.71 10.60 -0.29
N VAL A 138 -0.40 9.98 -1.43
CA VAL A 138 -1.15 10.12 -2.68
C VAL A 138 -2.03 8.90 -2.87
N ASP A 139 -3.35 9.10 -2.88
CA ASP A 139 -4.30 8.06 -3.25
C ASP A 139 -4.22 7.81 -4.76
N LEU A 140 -3.76 6.61 -5.15
CA LEU A 140 -3.75 6.16 -6.54
C LEU A 140 -5.14 5.71 -6.99
N ALA A 141 -5.88 5.05 -6.09
CA ALA A 141 -7.25 4.62 -6.33
C ALA A 141 -8.01 4.39 -5.01
N THR A 142 -9.34 4.54 -5.06
CA THR A 142 -10.24 4.20 -3.95
C THR A 142 -11.40 3.34 -4.44
N PHE A 143 -11.74 2.31 -3.68
CA PHE A 143 -12.80 1.35 -3.99
C PHE A 143 -13.76 1.20 -2.81
N ARG A 144 -15.02 0.85 -3.10
CA ARG A 144 -16.00 0.48 -2.07
C ARG A 144 -15.81 -1.00 -1.69
N LEU A 145 -15.93 -1.27 -0.39
CA LEU A 145 -15.97 -2.64 0.10
C LEU A 145 -17.29 -3.31 -0.30
N GLN A 146 -17.20 -4.51 -0.85
CA GLN A 146 -18.35 -5.37 -1.10
C GLN A 146 -18.58 -6.22 0.15
N ARG A 147 -19.77 -6.12 0.73
CA ARG A 147 -20.20 -6.89 1.90
C ARG A 147 -21.43 -7.71 1.55
#